data_AF-A0A350V0C5-F1
#
_entry.id   AF-A0A350V0C5-F1
#
_cell.length_a   1.000
_cell.length_b   1.000
_cell.length_c   1.000
_cell.angle_alpha   90.00
_cell.angle_beta   90.00
_cell.angle_gamma   90.00
#
_symmetry.space_group_name_H-M   'P 1'
#
loop_
_entity.id
_entity.type
_entity.pdbx_description
1 polymer ?
#
loop_
_entity_poly.entity_id
_entity_poly.type
_entity_poly.pdbx_seq_one_letter_code
_entity_poly.pdbx_strand_id
1 'polypeptide(L)'
;MVFFTNNKKYKTMNLQKYQCTQCGSNDFAELGESKIKCNYCSTVYRVTEPESAKPKVIIGKGANVIFGKSSNVTIKGGVEIKEGANVQFLGKLDILELGDEQKIKNSEFYKLKNS
;
A
#
# COMPACT_ATOMS: atom_id res chain seq x y z
N MET A 1 11.62 35.36 -26.78
CA MET A 1 10.59 34.31 -26.64
C MET A 1 11.27 33.13 -25.98
N VAL A 2 11.01 32.87 -24.70
CA VAL A 2 11.72 31.84 -23.92
C VAL A 2 10.83 30.60 -23.82
N PHE A 3 11.24 29.51 -24.47
CA PHE A 3 10.57 28.21 -24.34
C PHE A 3 11.24 27.42 -23.21
N PHE A 4 10.54 27.25 -22.08
CA PHE A 4 10.95 26.35 -21.02
C PHE A 4 10.56 24.90 -21.40
N THR A 5 11.53 24.10 -21.84
CA THR A 5 11.33 22.66 -22.00
C THR A 5 11.53 21.97 -20.65
N ASN A 6 10.41 21.64 -19.99
CA ASN A 6 10.41 20.87 -18.74
C ASN A 6 10.76 19.40 -19.04
N ASN A 7 12.04 19.07 -18.90
CA ASN A 7 12.56 17.70 -18.93
C ASN A 7 12.18 16.95 -17.64
N LYS A 8 10.94 16.44 -17.56
CA LYS A 8 10.58 15.46 -16.53
C LYS A 8 11.18 14.11 -16.91
N LYS A 9 12.30 13.75 -16.28
CA LYS A 9 12.83 12.37 -16.29
C LYS A 9 11.83 11.48 -15.57
N TYR A 10 11.00 10.76 -16.33
CA TYR A 10 10.12 9.72 -15.77
C TYR A 10 10.98 8.50 -15.42
N LYS A 11 11.01 8.18 -14.13
CA LYS A 11 11.65 6.98 -13.59
C LYS A 11 10.82 5.79 -14.08
N THR A 12 11.36 4.99 -15.00
CA THR A 12 10.69 3.83 -15.58
C THR A 12 10.31 2.85 -14.47
N MET A 13 9.04 2.80 -14.08
CA MET A 13 8.54 1.76 -13.18
C MET A 13 8.34 0.49 -14.01
N ASN A 14 8.89 -0.63 -13.56
CA ASN A 14 8.66 -1.91 -14.22
C ASN A 14 7.23 -2.39 -13.88
N LEU A 15 6.27 -2.03 -14.74
CA LEU A 15 4.85 -2.35 -14.59
C LEU A 15 4.50 -3.81 -14.96
N GLN A 16 5.47 -4.63 -15.40
CA GLN A 16 5.23 -6.02 -15.83
C GLN A 16 4.75 -6.95 -14.69
N LYS A 17 4.66 -6.45 -13.45
CA LYS A 17 4.21 -7.21 -12.28
C LYS A 17 2.74 -6.99 -11.91
N TYR A 18 2.03 -6.08 -12.58
CA TYR A 18 0.64 -5.78 -12.22
C TYR A 18 -0.34 -6.52 -13.12
N GLN A 19 -1.35 -7.12 -12.51
CA GLN A 19 -2.52 -7.69 -13.19
C GLN A 19 -3.77 -6.90 -12.78
N CYS A 20 -4.57 -6.50 -13.76
CA CYS A 20 -5.81 -5.76 -13.51
C CYS A 20 -6.82 -6.66 -12.79
N THR A 21 -7.25 -6.26 -11.59
CA THR A 21 -8.25 -7.00 -10.81
C THR A 21 -9.64 -7.01 -11.45
N GLN A 22 -9.92 -6.06 -12.36
CA GLN A 22 -11.23 -5.94 -13.01
C GLN A 22 -11.35 -6.75 -14.30
N CYS A 23 -10.26 -6.93 -15.05
CA CYS A 23 -10.32 -7.58 -16.37
C CYS A 23 -9.19 -8.57 -16.64
N GLY A 24 -8.27 -8.79 -15.70
CA GLY A 24 -7.17 -9.72 -15.83
C GLY A 24 -6.04 -9.28 -16.78
N SER A 25 -6.17 -8.14 -17.46
CA SER A 25 -5.13 -7.61 -18.36
C SER A 25 -3.89 -7.15 -17.59
N ASN A 26 -2.72 -7.34 -18.18
CA ASN A 26 -1.43 -6.87 -17.67
C ASN A 26 -0.94 -5.61 -18.42
N ASP A 27 -1.78 -5.05 -19.29
CA ASP A 27 -1.44 -3.87 -20.08
C ASP A 27 -1.88 -2.59 -19.36
N PHE A 28 -0.90 -1.77 -18.98
CA PHE A 28 -1.07 -0.54 -18.22
C PHE A 28 -0.29 0.63 -18.81
N ALA A 29 -0.89 1.81 -18.77
CA ALA A 29 -0.25 3.09 -19.06
C ALA A 29 -0.10 3.93 -17.78
N GLU A 30 1.01 4.64 -17.64
CA GLU A 30 1.22 5.60 -16.54
C GLU A 30 0.43 6.90 -16.82
N LEU A 31 -0.30 7.38 -15.81
CA LEU A 31 -1.00 8.67 -15.88
C LEU A 31 -0.27 9.79 -15.11
N GLY A 32 0.86 9.48 -14.46
CA GLY A 32 1.55 10.38 -13.54
C GLY A 32 0.98 10.35 -12.11
N GLU A 33 1.63 11.04 -11.16
CA GLU A 33 1.23 11.08 -9.74
C GLU A 33 1.07 9.70 -9.06
N SER A 34 1.88 8.74 -9.49
CA SER A 34 1.78 7.34 -9.05
C SER A 34 0.39 6.74 -9.33
N LYS A 35 -0.19 7.05 -10.49
CA LYS A 35 -1.41 6.42 -11.01
C LYS A 35 -1.09 5.64 -12.29
N ILE A 36 -1.70 4.48 -12.43
CA ILE A 36 -1.67 3.67 -13.65
C ILE A 36 -3.09 3.42 -14.13
N LYS A 37 -3.26 3.35 -15.44
CA LYS A 37 -4.53 3.04 -16.10
C LYS A 37 -4.38 1.73 -16.85
N CYS A 38 -5.31 0.80 -16.67
CA CYS A 38 -5.39 -0.39 -17.51
C CYS A 38 -5.83 0.04 -18.92
N ASN A 39 -5.05 -0.31 -19.95
CA ASN A 39 -5.37 0.05 -21.34
C ASN A 39 -6.60 -0.71 -21.88
N TYR A 40 -6.92 -1.85 -21.29
CA TYR A 40 -8.06 -2.67 -21.73
C TYR A 40 -9.40 -2.17 -21.19
N CYS A 41 -9.54 -2.05 -19.87
CA CYS A 41 -10.81 -1.67 -19.22
C CYS A 41 -10.86 -0.21 -18.75
N SER A 42 -9.79 0.57 -18.97
CA SER A 42 -9.66 1.96 -18.53
C SER A 42 -9.73 2.19 -17.00
N THR A 43 -9.71 1.13 -16.19
CA THR A 43 -9.66 1.25 -14.72
C THR A 43 -8.37 1.93 -14.29
N VAL A 44 -8.47 2.90 -13.39
CA VAL A 44 -7.33 3.65 -12.84
C VAL A 44 -7.00 3.16 -11.44
N TYR A 45 -5.73 2.83 -11.22
CA TYR A 45 -5.17 2.44 -9.94
C TYR A 45 -4.20 3.50 -9.45
N ARG A 46 -4.13 3.67 -8.13
CA ARG A 46 -3.03 4.39 -7.50
C ARG A 46 -1.93 3.38 -7.19
N VAL A 47 -0.79 3.51 -7.86
CA VAL A 47 0.42 2.81 -7.47
C VAL A 47 0.96 3.50 -6.24
N THR A 48 0.60 3.01 -5.07
CA THR A 48 1.49 3.20 -3.94
C THR A 48 2.80 2.53 -4.35
N GLU A 49 3.92 3.28 -4.40
CA GLU A 49 5.23 2.63 -4.28
C GLU A 49 5.08 1.62 -3.13
N PRO A 50 5.67 0.42 -3.22
CA PRO A 50 5.70 -0.47 -2.08
C PRO A 50 6.46 0.28 -0.99
N GLU A 51 5.74 1.03 -0.18
CA GLU A 51 6.24 1.53 1.08
C GLU A 51 6.79 0.28 1.72
N SER A 52 8.06 0.35 2.08
CA SER A 52 8.79 -0.74 2.69
C SER A 52 8.28 -1.00 4.11
N ALA A 53 6.97 -0.93 4.33
CA ALA A 53 6.25 -1.56 5.40
C ALA A 53 6.37 -3.08 5.21
N LYS A 54 7.59 -3.58 5.43
CA LYS A 54 7.78 -5.00 5.66
C LYS A 54 6.79 -5.39 6.75
N PRO A 55 5.98 -6.45 6.53
CA PRO A 55 5.03 -6.89 7.54
C PRO A 55 5.81 -7.17 8.82
N LYS A 56 5.40 -6.52 9.92
CA LYS A 56 6.02 -6.74 11.22
C LYS A 56 5.53 -8.03 11.85
N VAL A 57 4.35 -8.48 11.46
CA VAL A 57 3.77 -9.75 11.88
C VAL A 57 3.59 -10.63 10.64
N ILE A 58 4.16 -11.83 10.67
CA ILE A 58 3.99 -12.85 9.64
C ILE A 58 3.38 -14.08 10.30
N ILE A 59 2.17 -14.44 9.89
CA ILE A 59 1.52 -15.69 10.26
C ILE A 59 1.92 -16.73 9.21
N GLY A 60 2.74 -17.70 9.65
CA GLY A 60 3.35 -18.70 8.78
C GLY A 60 2.36 -19.69 8.17
N LYS A 61 2.83 -20.42 7.14
CA LYS A 61 2.04 -21.43 6.43
C LYS A 61 1.57 -22.52 7.39
N GLY A 62 0.28 -22.87 7.34
CA GLY A 62 -0.31 -23.90 8.19
C GLY A 62 -0.53 -23.49 9.65
N ALA A 63 -0.25 -22.24 10.03
CA ALA A 63 -0.47 -21.78 11.41
C ALA A 63 -1.97 -21.75 11.74
N ASN A 64 -2.34 -22.13 12.97
CA ASN A 64 -3.68 -21.95 13.50
C ASN A 64 -3.65 -20.93 14.63
N VAL A 65 -4.20 -19.73 14.41
CA VAL A 65 -4.14 -18.60 15.33
C VAL A 65 -5.55 -18.13 15.65
N ILE A 66 -5.89 -18.07 16.94
CA ILE A 66 -7.22 -17.62 17.39
C ILE A 66 -7.04 -16.48 18.39
N PHE A 67 -7.52 -15.30 18.01
CA PHE A 67 -7.67 -14.15 18.90
C PHE A 67 -9.06 -14.20 19.54
N GLY A 68 -9.13 -14.58 20.82
CA GLY A 68 -10.39 -14.82 21.53
C GLY A 68 -11.28 -13.58 21.69
N LYS A 69 -12.54 -13.80 22.07
CA LYS A 69 -13.59 -12.74 22.15
C LYS A 69 -13.25 -11.59 23.11
N SER A 70 -12.51 -11.87 24.17
CA SER A 70 -12.07 -10.89 25.17
C SER A 70 -10.69 -10.29 24.85
N SER A 71 -10.10 -10.61 23.70
CA SER A 71 -8.80 -10.05 23.32
C SER A 71 -8.95 -8.65 22.73
N ASN A 72 -8.03 -7.76 23.12
CA ASN A 72 -7.81 -6.46 22.52
C ASN A 72 -6.38 -6.46 21.96
N VAL A 73 -6.24 -6.57 20.64
CA VAL A 73 -4.93 -6.71 19.99
C VAL A 73 -4.67 -5.50 19.12
N THR A 74 -3.52 -4.86 19.33
CA THR A 74 -3.04 -3.79 18.46
C THR A 74 -1.76 -4.22 17.78
N ILE A 75 -1.79 -4.32 16.45
CA ILE A 75 -0.61 -4.61 15.63
C ILE A 75 -0.08 -3.30 15.05
N LYS A 76 1.13 -2.91 15.43
CA LYS A 76 1.81 -1.74 14.87
C LYS A 76 2.67 -2.18 13.69
N GLY A 77 2.26 -1.83 12.48
CA GLY A 77 2.82 -2.26 11.19
C GLY A 77 1.92 -3.23 10.44
N GLY A 78 2.34 -3.61 9.23
CA GLY A 78 1.57 -4.53 8.39
C GLY A 78 1.59 -5.98 8.89
N VAL A 79 0.56 -6.74 8.51
CA VAL A 79 0.39 -8.16 8.79
C VAL A 79 0.42 -8.95 7.47
N GLU A 80 1.19 -10.04 7.43
CA GLU A 80 1.16 -10.98 6.32
C GLU A 80 0.68 -12.35 6.82
N ILE A 81 -0.28 -12.95 6.11
CA ILE A 81 -0.78 -14.29 6.41
C ILE A 81 -0.43 -15.19 5.23
N LYS A 82 0.39 -16.21 5.48
CA LYS A 82 0.85 -17.14 4.45
C LYS A 82 -0.23 -18.19 4.15
N GLU A 83 -0.16 -18.76 2.95
CA GLU A 83 -1.07 -19.78 2.46
C GLU A 83 -1.26 -20.93 3.48
N GLY A 84 -2.51 -21.39 3.63
CA GLY A 84 -2.85 -22.53 4.50
C GLY A 84 -2.91 -22.20 5.98
N ALA A 85 -2.67 -20.94 6.39
CA ALA A 85 -2.94 -20.52 7.76
C ALA A 85 -4.44 -20.41 8.03
N ASN A 86 -4.88 -20.85 9.21
CA ASN A 86 -6.20 -20.59 9.78
C ASN A 86 -6.06 -19.48 10.83
N VAL A 87 -6.73 -18.36 10.61
CA VAL A 87 -6.67 -17.22 11.53
C VAL A 87 -8.09 -16.76 11.86
N GLN A 88 -8.40 -16.66 13.14
CA GLN A 88 -9.70 -16.22 13.64
C GLN A 88 -9.53 -15.02 14.55
N PHE A 89 -10.27 -13.95 14.24
CA PHE A 89 -10.35 -12.75 15.06
C PHE A 89 -11.76 -12.66 15.66
N LEU A 90 -11.87 -12.95 16.96
CA LEU A 90 -13.15 -12.97 17.66
C LEU A 90 -13.32 -11.77 18.59
N GLY A 91 -12.22 -11.10 18.95
CA GLY A 91 -12.17 -9.88 19.77
C GLY A 91 -11.85 -8.63 18.94
N LYS A 92 -11.41 -7.57 19.63
CA LYS A 92 -11.03 -6.30 18.97
C LYS A 92 -9.63 -6.41 18.36
N LEU A 93 -9.51 -6.04 17.09
CA LEU A 93 -8.24 -5.92 16.38
C LEU A 93 -8.05 -4.50 15.83
N ASP A 94 -6.96 -3.86 16.21
CA ASP A 94 -6.51 -2.59 15.64
C ASP A 94 -5.18 -2.80 14.89
N ILE A 95 -5.11 -2.46 13.61
CA ILE A 95 -3.86 -2.47 12.83
C ILE A 95 -3.45 -1.03 12.55
N LEU A 96 -2.26 -0.65 13.02
CA LEU A 96 -1.72 0.70 12.93
C LEU A 96 -0.48 0.70 12.04
N GLU A 97 -0.64 1.09 10.78
CA GLU A 97 0.46 1.24 9.85
C GLU A 97 1.04 2.66 9.95
N LEU A 98 2.37 2.76 9.95
CA LEU A 98 3.05 4.05 9.83
C LEU A 98 2.84 4.53 8.39
N GLY A 99 2.14 5.65 8.24
CA GLY A 99 2.06 6.33 6.96
C GLY A 99 3.40 6.95 6.57
N ASP A 100 3.53 7.33 5.30
CA ASP A 100 4.66 8.07 4.74
C ASP A 100 5.16 9.20 5.66
N GLU A 101 6.41 9.09 6.13
CA GLU A 101 7.02 10.09 7.00
C GLU A 101 7.04 11.50 6.39
N GLN A 102 7.21 11.63 5.07
CA GLN A 102 7.20 12.94 4.42
C GLN A 102 5.80 13.53 4.41
N LYS A 103 4.77 12.71 4.20
CA LYS A 103 3.37 13.19 4.30
C LYS A 103 3.00 13.55 5.73
N ILE A 104 3.48 12.79 6.72
CA ILE A 104 3.29 13.11 8.14
C ILE A 104 3.96 14.44 8.47
N LYS A 105 5.24 14.64 8.10
CA LYS A 105 5.99 15.89 8.34
C LYS A 105 5.36 17.09 7.62
N ASN A 106 4.78 16.88 6.44
CA ASN A 106 4.15 17.94 5.66
C ASN A 106 2.71 18.26 6.08
N SER A 107 2.10 17.42 6.93
CA SER A 107 0.75 17.63 7.43
C SER A 107 0.65 18.91 8.27
N GLU A 108 -0.47 19.63 8.13
CA GLU A 108 -0.74 20.85 8.91
C GLU A 108 -0.72 20.57 10.42
N PHE A 109 -1.24 19.41 10.82
CA PHE A 109 -1.22 18.96 12.21
C PHE A 109 0.20 18.83 12.78
N TYR A 110 1.14 18.25 12.03
CA TYR A 110 2.52 18.12 12.48
C TYR A 110 3.23 19.48 12.53
N LYS A 111 2.94 20.38 11.57
CA LYS A 111 3.49 21.75 11.56
C LYS A 111 2.99 22.58 12.74
N LEU A 112 1.71 22.48 13.09
CA LEU A 112 1.11 23.19 14.23
C LEU A 112 1.62 22.70 15.58
N LYS A 113 1.93 21.41 15.71
CA LYS A 113 2.43 20.82 16.97
C LYS A 113 3.91 21.13 17.24
N ASN A 114 4.68 21.46 16.19
CA ASN A 114 6.13 21.69 16.27
C ASN A 114 6.53 23.12 15.82
N SER A 115 5.57 24.06 15.80
CA SER A 115 5.83 25.50 15.73
C SER A 115 5.80 26.09 17.14
#